data_AF-A0A0F8YR73-F1
#
_entry.id   AF-A0A0F8YR73-F1
#
_cell.length_a   1.000
_cell.length_b   1.000
_cell.length_c   1.000
_cell.angle_alpha   90.00
_cell.angle_beta   90.00
_cell.angle_gamma   90.00
#
_symmetry.space_group_name_H-M   'P 1'
#
loop_
_entity.id
_entity.type
_entity.pdbx_description
1 polymer ?
#
loop_
_entity_poly.entity_id
_entity_poly.type
_entity_poly.pdbx_seq_one_letter_code
_entity_poly.pdbx_strand_id
1 'polypeptide(L)'
;MPVKKVKLKDFDVDFDLIKIVMPDGEGLKVRISEQLLVNQALPADLMSKMAQCASKYARWGVVRGDLLTYSELLNDEYSMFIRRIKSIARSGMDAKATEGKIEEKAILNNVDEYTAKRKKIRQTNSALEKVKRVMKAFEIQSELMRSIKAKINKEEKMFEEENPIITEKKKSTSLSA
;
A
#
# COMPACT_ATOMS: atom_id res chain seq x y z
N MET A 1 72.86 -12.36 5.38
CA MET A 1 71.99 -12.44 6.58
C MET A 1 70.54 -12.55 6.13
N PRO A 2 69.73 -13.41 6.76
CA PRO A 2 68.40 -13.79 6.27
C PRO A 2 67.35 -12.70 6.52
N VAL A 3 66.45 -12.54 5.55
CA VAL A 3 65.31 -11.63 5.58
C VAL A 3 64.35 -12.04 6.69
N LYS A 4 64.16 -11.17 7.70
CA LYS A 4 63.10 -11.31 8.70
C LYS A 4 61.75 -11.17 7.99
N LYS A 5 61.00 -12.27 7.88
CA LYS A 5 59.57 -12.24 7.56
C LYS A 5 58.82 -11.60 8.73
N VAL A 6 58.22 -10.44 8.49
CA VAL A 6 57.24 -9.86 9.41
C VAL A 6 55.92 -10.59 9.16
N LYS A 7 55.44 -11.37 10.14
CA LYS A 7 54.06 -11.85 10.17
C LYS A 7 53.17 -10.68 10.62
N LEU A 8 52.35 -10.15 9.72
CA LEU A 8 51.22 -9.32 10.11
C LEU A 8 50.18 -10.27 10.71
N LYS A 9 49.86 -10.08 11.99
CA LYS A 9 48.77 -10.80 12.68
C LYS A 9 47.46 -10.46 11.98
N ASP A 10 46.63 -11.48 11.80
CA ASP A 10 45.27 -11.37 11.29
C ASP A 10 44.50 -10.31 12.10
N PHE A 11 44.02 -9.27 11.41
CA PHE A 11 43.06 -8.33 11.97
C PHE A 11 41.68 -8.96 11.83
N ASP A 12 41.18 -9.56 12.89
CA ASP A 12 39.76 -9.90 13.00
C ASP A 12 38.98 -8.59 13.24
N VAL A 13 38.23 -8.17 12.22
CA VAL A 13 37.26 -7.08 12.34
C VAL A 13 35.94 -7.72 12.78
N ASP A 14 35.65 -7.66 14.07
CA ASP A 14 34.40 -8.15 14.63
C ASP A 14 33.30 -7.10 14.43
N PHE A 15 32.53 -7.24 13.34
CA PHE A 15 31.46 -6.31 12.94
C PHE A 15 30.24 -6.34 13.88
N ASP A 16 30.14 -7.32 14.77
CA ASP A 16 28.95 -7.55 15.60
C ASP A 16 28.95 -6.73 16.90
N LEU A 17 30.04 -6.04 17.24
CA LEU A 17 30.18 -5.30 18.49
C LEU A 17 30.28 -3.78 18.25
N ILE A 18 29.22 -3.03 18.55
CA ILE A 18 29.26 -1.57 18.54
C ILE A 18 29.56 -1.07 19.95
N LYS A 19 30.58 -0.22 20.08
CA LYS A 19 30.92 0.47 21.32
C LYS A 19 30.45 1.92 21.22
N ILE A 20 29.41 2.27 21.98
CA ILE A 20 28.89 3.64 22.06
C ILE A 20 29.45 4.26 23.33
N VAL A 21 30.10 5.42 23.20
CA VAL A 21 30.59 6.19 24.35
C VAL A 21 29.54 7.24 24.68
N MET A 22 28.97 7.13 25.87
CA MET A 22 27.97 8.07 26.37
C MET A 22 28.66 9.35 26.91
N PRO A 23 27.94 10.48 27.03
CA PRO A 23 28.53 11.77 27.41
C PRO A 23 29.15 11.82 28.83
N ASP A 24 28.76 10.90 29.70
CA ASP A 24 29.30 10.69 31.05
C ASP A 24 30.61 9.87 31.06
N GLY A 25 31.06 9.41 29.90
CA GLY A 25 32.27 8.61 29.73
C GLY A 25 32.06 7.12 29.91
N GLU A 26 30.84 6.65 30.19
CA GLU A 26 30.54 5.23 30.24
C GLU A 26 30.44 4.62 28.84
N GLY A 27 31.10 3.48 28.65
CA GLY A 27 31.12 2.77 27.38
C GLY A 27 30.09 1.66 27.35
N LEU A 28 29.01 1.83 26.59
CA LEU A 28 28.03 0.77 26.35
C LEU A 28 28.55 -0.12 25.21
N LYS A 29 28.78 -1.41 25.51
CA LYS A 29 29.05 -2.44 24.49
C LYS A 29 27.74 -3.13 24.16
N VAL A 30 27.31 -3.02 22.92
CA VAL A 30 26.07 -3.65 22.46
C VAL A 30 26.38 -4.57 21.29
N ARG A 31 25.98 -5.84 21.39
CA ARG A 31 26.03 -6.74 20.24
C ARG A 31 24.87 -6.43 19.31
N ILE A 32 25.17 -6.23 18.02
CA ILE A 32 24.16 -5.95 17.00
C ILE A 32 23.16 -7.11 16.94
N SER A 33 23.65 -8.34 17.05
CA SER A 33 22.85 -9.57 17.13
C SER A 33 21.87 -9.65 18.32
N GLU A 34 22.11 -8.93 19.42
CA GLU A 34 21.18 -8.89 20.57
C GLU A 34 20.10 -7.79 20.44
N GLN A 35 20.40 -6.71 19.69
CA GLN A 35 19.45 -5.63 19.38
C GLN A 35 18.55 -5.95 18.19
N LEU A 36 19.10 -6.64 17.19
CA LEU A 36 18.31 -7.27 16.15
C LEU A 36 17.64 -8.47 16.80
N LEU A 37 16.41 -8.30 17.25
CA LEU A 37 15.52 -9.39 17.64
C LEU A 37 15.38 -10.38 16.47
N VAL A 38 16.38 -11.24 16.26
CA VAL A 38 16.32 -12.45 15.45
C VAL A 38 15.62 -13.49 16.32
N ASN A 39 14.37 -13.20 16.66
CA ASN A 39 13.46 -14.24 17.10
C ASN A 39 13.19 -15.10 15.87
N GLN A 40 13.79 -16.27 15.87
CA GLN A 40 13.51 -17.36 14.94
C GLN A 40 12.00 -17.66 14.95
N ALA A 41 11.40 -17.54 13.77
CA ALA A 41 10.00 -17.69 13.36
C ALA A 41 9.55 -16.38 12.70
N LEU A 42 9.04 -16.47 11.47
CA LEU A 42 8.30 -15.37 10.86
C LEU A 42 7.31 -14.85 11.92
N PRO A 43 7.35 -13.56 12.33
CA PRO A 43 6.44 -13.10 13.36
C PRO A 43 5.03 -13.48 12.91
N ALA A 44 4.24 -14.20 13.72
CA ALA A 44 2.86 -14.54 13.37
C ALA A 44 2.09 -13.27 12.94
N ASP A 45 2.48 -12.14 13.53
CA ASP A 45 2.14 -10.78 13.16
C ASP A 45 2.39 -10.42 11.70
N LEU A 46 3.49 -10.84 11.06
CA LEU A 46 3.79 -10.51 9.67
C LEU A 46 2.83 -11.23 8.71
N MET A 47 2.59 -12.54 8.90
CA MET A 47 1.60 -13.27 8.09
C MET A 47 0.18 -12.75 8.33
N SER A 48 -0.18 -12.47 9.59
CA SER A 48 -1.46 -11.86 9.96
C SER A 48 -1.63 -10.49 9.31
N LYS A 49 -0.61 -9.63 9.37
CA LYS A 49 -0.63 -8.29 8.75
C LYS A 49 -0.73 -8.37 7.21
N MET A 50 -0.06 -9.33 6.57
CA MET A 50 -0.22 -9.57 5.12
C MET A 50 -1.65 -9.99 4.76
N ALA A 51 -2.23 -10.92 5.51
CA ALA A 51 -3.62 -11.36 5.30
C ALA A 51 -4.62 -10.22 5.54
N GLN A 52 -4.38 -9.39 6.56
CA GLN A 52 -5.19 -8.19 6.83
C GLN A 52 -5.09 -7.15 5.70
N CYS A 53 -3.91 -6.93 5.12
CA CYS A 53 -3.75 -6.04 3.96
C CYS A 53 -4.56 -6.53 2.75
N ALA A 54 -4.52 -7.84 2.46
CA ALA A 54 -5.31 -8.43 1.37
C ALA A 54 -6.82 -8.31 1.62
N SER A 55 -7.28 -8.58 2.85
CA SER A 55 -8.67 -8.43 3.25
C SER A 55 -9.15 -6.97 3.15
N LYS A 56 -8.36 -6.02 3.63
CA LYS A 56 -8.66 -4.58 3.51
C LYS A 56 -8.72 -4.13 2.05
N TYR A 57 -7.76 -4.56 1.22
CA TYR A 57 -7.76 -4.27 -0.21
C TYR A 57 -9.02 -4.80 -0.89
N ALA A 58 -9.41 -6.06 -0.63
CA ALA A 58 -10.63 -6.65 -1.17
C ALA A 58 -11.90 -5.88 -0.75
N ARG A 59 -12.00 -5.50 0.53
CA ARG A 59 -13.11 -4.68 1.03
C ARG A 59 -13.21 -3.33 0.31
N TRP A 60 -12.08 -2.64 0.12
CA TRP A 60 -12.06 -1.39 -0.63
C TRP A 60 -12.33 -1.58 -2.12
N GLY A 61 -12.01 -2.75 -2.68
CA GLY A 61 -12.42 -3.15 -4.01
C GLY A 61 -13.94 -3.23 -4.18
N VAL A 62 -14.65 -3.81 -3.21
CA VAL A 62 -16.12 -3.81 -3.20
C VAL A 62 -16.68 -2.40 -3.12
N VAL A 63 -16.18 -1.58 -2.18
CA VAL A 63 -16.59 -0.16 -2.05
C VAL A 63 -16.35 0.62 -3.34
N ARG A 64 -15.24 0.36 -4.05
CA ARG A 64 -14.96 0.95 -5.35
C ARG A 64 -15.97 0.52 -6.40
N GLY A 65 -16.33 -0.77 -6.43
CA GLY A 65 -17.35 -1.30 -7.33
C GLY A 65 -18.70 -0.62 -7.13
N ASP A 66 -19.18 -0.58 -5.89
CA ASP A 66 -20.46 0.06 -5.54
C ASP A 66 -20.47 1.55 -5.91
N LEU A 67 -19.36 2.26 -5.66
CA LEU A 67 -19.21 3.67 -6.03
C LEU A 67 -19.17 3.90 -7.54
N LEU A 68 -18.63 2.96 -8.33
CA LEU A 68 -18.64 3.05 -9.79
C LEU A 68 -20.06 2.91 -10.32
N THR A 69 -20.79 1.88 -9.87
CA THR A 69 -22.20 1.68 -10.23
C THR A 69 -23.06 2.87 -9.83
N TYR A 70 -22.80 3.44 -8.65
CA TYR A 70 -23.49 4.67 -8.23
C TYR A 70 -23.15 5.88 -9.10
N SER A 71 -21.89 6.02 -9.52
CA SER A 71 -21.47 7.09 -10.42
C SER A 71 -22.14 6.96 -11.80
N GLU A 72 -22.24 5.75 -12.33
CA GLU A 72 -22.95 5.45 -13.59
C GLU A 72 -24.42 5.86 -13.49
N LEU A 73 -25.11 5.44 -12.43
CA LEU A 73 -26.50 5.84 -12.16
C LEU A 73 -26.66 7.36 -12.14
N LEU A 74 -25.77 8.09 -11.45
CA LEU A 74 -25.84 9.55 -11.40
C LEU A 74 -25.63 10.20 -12.76
N ASN A 75 -24.77 9.64 -13.62
CA ASN A 75 -24.53 10.15 -14.97
C ASN A 75 -25.74 9.88 -15.87
N ASP A 76 -26.42 8.74 -15.72
CA ASP A 76 -27.65 8.43 -16.44
C ASP A 76 -28.79 9.35 -16.03
N GLU A 77 -29.02 9.52 -14.72
CA GLU A 77 -29.99 10.47 -14.18
C GLU A 77 -29.74 11.90 -14.68
N TYR A 78 -28.47 12.31 -14.71
CA TYR A 78 -28.08 13.62 -15.22
C TYR A 78 -28.33 13.74 -16.72
N SER A 79 -28.01 12.72 -17.51
CA SER A 79 -28.25 12.70 -18.96
C SER A 79 -29.74 12.78 -19.28
N MET A 80 -30.57 12.05 -18.55
CA MET A 80 -32.04 12.14 -18.66
C MET A 80 -32.55 13.52 -18.27
N PHE A 81 -32.04 14.09 -17.18
CA PHE A 81 -32.38 15.45 -16.75
C PHE A 81 -32.05 16.48 -17.83
N ILE A 82 -30.84 16.46 -18.40
CA ILE A 82 -30.43 17.38 -19.47
C ILE A 82 -31.33 17.25 -20.69
N ARG A 83 -31.63 16.02 -21.14
CA ARG A 83 -32.57 15.80 -22.26
C ARG A 83 -33.94 16.39 -21.98
N ARG A 84 -34.47 16.19 -20.76
CA ARG A 84 -35.77 16.73 -20.34
C ARG A 84 -35.78 18.26 -20.38
N ILE A 85 -34.82 18.92 -19.74
CA ILE A 85 -34.79 20.40 -19.68
C ILE A 85 -34.54 21.02 -21.06
N LYS A 86 -33.72 20.38 -21.92
CA LYS A 86 -33.51 20.84 -23.31
C LYS A 86 -34.79 20.71 -24.14
N SER A 87 -35.54 19.61 -23.98
CA SER A 87 -36.82 19.43 -24.67
C SER A 87 -37.83 20.51 -24.28
N ILE A 88 -37.93 20.84 -22.99
CA ILE A 88 -38.82 21.89 -22.49
C ILE A 88 -38.38 23.25 -23.03
N ALA A 89 -37.08 23.58 -22.94
CA ALA A 89 -36.56 24.84 -23.46
C ALA A 89 -36.82 24.99 -24.96
N ARG A 90 -36.65 23.92 -25.75
CA ARG A 90 -36.91 23.92 -27.20
C ARG A 90 -38.38 24.20 -27.54
N SER A 91 -39.32 23.66 -26.76
CA SER A 91 -40.76 23.95 -26.98
C SER A 91 -41.15 25.41 -26.72
N GLY A 92 -40.37 26.13 -25.92
CA GLY A 92 -40.57 27.56 -25.61
C GLY A 92 -39.64 28.49 -26.39
N MET A 93 -39.11 28.06 -27.53
CA MET A 93 -38.23 28.84 -28.40
C MET A 93 -38.61 28.72 -29.87
N ASP A 94 -38.20 29.69 -30.68
CA ASP A 94 -38.41 29.67 -32.13
C ASP A 94 -37.71 28.47 -32.77
N ALA A 95 -38.28 27.94 -33.85
CA ALA A 95 -37.74 26.79 -34.59
C ALA A 95 -36.32 27.00 -35.16
N LYS A 96 -35.83 28.25 -35.20
CA LYS A 96 -34.47 28.62 -35.64
C LYS A 96 -33.46 28.77 -34.48
N ALA A 97 -33.87 28.52 -33.24
CA ALA A 97 -32.97 28.59 -32.10
C ALA A 97 -31.82 27.58 -32.23
N THR A 98 -30.58 28.03 -31.99
CA THR A 98 -29.40 27.17 -31.99
C THR A 98 -29.36 26.28 -30.76
N GLU A 99 -28.74 25.10 -30.87
CA GLU A 99 -28.65 24.15 -29.76
C GLU A 99 -27.94 24.74 -28.53
N GLY A 100 -26.94 25.61 -28.73
CA GLY A 100 -26.27 26.32 -27.64
C GLY A 100 -27.21 27.25 -26.86
N LYS A 101 -28.09 27.99 -27.54
CA LYS A 101 -29.08 28.86 -26.88
C LYS A 101 -30.15 28.05 -26.13
N ILE A 102 -30.54 26.89 -26.69
CA ILE A 102 -31.49 25.97 -26.03
C ILE A 102 -30.87 25.41 -24.76
N GLU A 103 -29.60 25.02 -24.80
CA GLU A 103 -28.86 24.51 -23.65
C GLU A 103 -28.69 25.57 -22.56
N GLU A 104 -28.29 26.78 -22.94
CA GLU A 104 -28.13 27.90 -22.00
C GLU A 104 -29.46 28.22 -21.30
N LYS A 105 -30.56 28.38 -22.05
CA LYS A 105 -31.89 28.65 -21.48
C LYS A 105 -32.38 27.50 -20.59
N ALA A 106 -32.14 26.26 -21.00
CA ALA A 106 -32.50 25.09 -20.19
C ALA A 106 -31.78 25.07 -18.84
N ILE A 107 -30.48 25.36 -18.84
CA ILE A 107 -29.67 25.42 -17.62
C ILE A 107 -30.10 26.61 -16.75
N LEU A 108 -30.28 27.80 -17.33
CA LEU A 108 -30.71 29.00 -16.60
C LEU A 108 -32.07 28.83 -15.90
N ASN A 109 -32.99 28.10 -16.51
CA ASN A 109 -34.29 27.80 -15.90
C ASN A 109 -34.23 26.74 -14.79
N ASN A 110 -33.12 26.01 -14.66
CA ASN A 110 -32.97 24.89 -13.73
C ASN A 110 -31.62 24.93 -12.99
N VAL A 111 -31.08 26.13 -12.73
CA VAL A 111 -29.71 26.31 -12.20
C VAL A 111 -29.50 25.54 -10.90
N ASP A 112 -30.45 25.58 -9.98
CA ASP A 112 -30.32 24.92 -8.68
C ASP A 112 -30.25 23.40 -8.82
N GLU A 113 -31.14 22.79 -9.62
CA GLU A 113 -31.14 21.35 -9.84
C GLU A 113 -29.91 20.90 -10.65
N TYR A 114 -29.51 21.69 -11.65
CA TYR A 114 -28.31 21.46 -12.45
C TYR A 114 -27.05 21.47 -11.58
N THR A 115 -26.87 22.51 -10.76
CA THR A 115 -25.71 22.65 -9.87
C THR A 115 -25.68 21.57 -8.80
N ALA A 116 -26.84 21.22 -8.22
CA ALA A 116 -26.95 20.14 -7.25
C ALA A 116 -26.53 18.78 -7.85
N LYS A 117 -27.04 18.42 -9.03
CA LYS A 117 -26.68 17.16 -9.72
C LYS A 117 -25.19 17.14 -10.09
N ARG A 118 -24.64 18.24 -10.63
CA ARG A 118 -23.21 18.37 -10.93
C ARG A 118 -22.33 18.24 -9.69
N LYS A 119 -22.74 18.83 -8.57
CA LYS A 119 -22.04 18.72 -7.29
C LYS A 119 -21.99 17.27 -6.81
N LYS A 120 -23.11 16.54 -6.91
CA LYS A 120 -23.22 15.13 -6.51
C LYS A 120 -22.32 14.22 -7.35
N ILE A 121 -22.27 14.42 -8.67
CA ILE A 121 -21.34 13.72 -9.57
C ILE A 121 -19.88 14.02 -9.17
N ARG A 122 -19.54 15.31 -8.95
CA ARG A 122 -18.19 15.71 -8.56
C ARG A 122 -17.74 15.09 -7.23
N GLN A 123 -18.64 15.06 -6.24
CA GLN A 123 -18.38 14.44 -4.94
C GLN A 123 -18.12 12.94 -5.07
N THR A 124 -18.94 12.25 -5.87
CA THR A 124 -18.80 10.81 -6.12
C THR A 124 -17.47 10.49 -6.83
N ASN A 125 -17.11 11.27 -7.85
CA ASN A 125 -15.82 11.13 -8.53
C ASN A 125 -14.63 11.42 -7.60
N SER A 126 -14.74 12.42 -6.72
CA SER A 126 -13.72 12.69 -5.71
C SER A 126 -13.58 11.54 -4.72
N ALA A 127 -14.68 10.90 -4.32
CA ALA A 127 -14.66 9.71 -3.46
C ALA A 127 -13.99 8.53 -4.16
N LEU A 128 -14.29 8.28 -5.44
CA LEU A 128 -13.64 7.25 -6.25
C LEU A 128 -12.11 7.42 -6.29
N GLU A 129 -11.62 8.65 -6.50
CA GLU A 129 -10.17 8.92 -6.50
C GLU A 129 -9.54 8.68 -5.12
N LYS A 130 -10.23 9.01 -4.02
CA LYS A 130 -9.75 8.69 -2.67
C LYS A 130 -9.65 7.19 -2.46
N VAL A 131 -10.65 6.42 -2.88
CA VAL A 131 -10.63 4.95 -2.77
C VAL A 131 -9.49 4.34 -3.59
N LYS A 132 -9.24 4.83 -4.82
CA LYS A 132 -8.08 4.39 -5.62
C LYS A 132 -6.76 4.60 -4.88
N ARG A 133 -6.56 5.76 -4.24
CA ARG A 133 -5.35 6.05 -3.47
C ARG A 133 -5.19 5.11 -2.26
N VAL A 134 -6.28 4.82 -1.56
CA VAL A 134 -6.29 3.88 -0.43
C VAL A 134 -5.93 2.47 -0.91
N MET A 135 -6.54 1.99 -1.99
CA MET A 135 -6.19 0.70 -2.59
C MET A 135 -4.72 0.65 -3.00
N LYS A 136 -4.20 1.72 -3.62
CA LYS A 136 -2.78 1.80 -4.01
C LYS A 136 -1.83 1.74 -2.81
N ALA A 137 -2.19 2.37 -1.70
CA ALA A 137 -1.41 2.29 -0.47
C ALA A 137 -1.33 0.85 0.08
N PHE A 138 -2.42 0.08 0.00
CA PHE A 138 -2.41 -1.33 0.41
C PHE A 138 -1.58 -2.21 -0.53
N GLU A 139 -1.57 -1.94 -1.85
CA GLU A 139 -0.68 -2.63 -2.79
C GLU A 139 0.79 -2.42 -2.41
N ILE A 140 1.20 -1.16 -2.22
CA ILE A 140 2.57 -0.81 -1.84
C ILE A 140 2.96 -1.47 -0.51
N GLN A 141 2.05 -1.47 0.47
CA GLN A 141 2.28 -2.10 1.76
C GLN A 141 2.44 -3.63 1.64
N SER A 142 1.64 -4.26 0.79
CA SER A 142 1.74 -5.71 0.49
C SER A 142 3.07 -6.03 -0.21
N GLU A 143 3.50 -5.22 -1.18
CA GLU A 143 4.79 -5.38 -1.86
C GLU A 143 5.96 -5.25 -0.90
N LEU A 144 5.95 -4.22 -0.03
CA LEU A 144 6.97 -4.04 0.99
C LEU A 144 7.05 -5.24 1.95
N MET A 145 5.90 -5.75 2.40
CA MET A 145 5.85 -6.95 3.26
C MET A 145 6.41 -8.19 2.57
N ARG A 146 6.13 -8.38 1.26
CA ARG A 146 6.72 -9.49 0.47
C ARG A 146 8.23 -9.36 0.36
N SER A 147 8.74 -8.15 0.14
CA SER A 147 10.18 -7.88 0.08
C SER A 147 10.88 -8.14 1.42
N ILE A 148 10.28 -7.73 2.53
CA ILE A 148 10.78 -8.03 3.89
C ILE A 148 10.81 -9.55 4.11
N LYS A 149 9.72 -10.25 3.79
CA LYS A 149 9.66 -11.71 3.89
C LYS A 149 10.74 -12.39 3.04
N ALA A 150 10.96 -11.93 1.81
CA ALA A 150 11.98 -12.48 0.93
C ALA A 150 13.40 -12.28 1.48
N LYS A 151 13.66 -11.16 2.15
CA LYS A 151 14.94 -10.89 2.82
C LYS A 151 15.15 -11.81 4.02
N ILE A 152 14.15 -11.93 4.89
CA ILE A 152 14.20 -12.83 6.06
C ILE A 152 14.42 -14.28 5.60
N ASN A 153 13.69 -14.75 4.60
CA ASN A 153 13.87 -16.11 4.07
C ASN A 153 15.27 -16.35 3.48
N LYS A 154 15.92 -15.32 2.91
CA LYS A 154 17.29 -15.43 2.42
C LYS A 154 18.29 -15.50 3.57
N GLU A 155 18.10 -14.69 4.60
CA GLU A 155 18.92 -14.72 5.81
C GLU A 155 18.80 -16.07 6.53
N GLU A 156 17.58 -16.61 6.68
CA GLU A 156 17.36 -17.95 7.26
C GLU A 156 18.11 -19.05 6.48
N LYS A 157 18.08 -19.03 5.14
CA LYS A 157 18.80 -20.00 4.31
C LYS A 157 20.32 -19.87 4.43
N MET A 158 20.84 -18.65 4.47
CA MET A 158 22.28 -18.40 4.66
C MET A 158 22.73 -18.92 6.04
N PHE A 159 21.94 -18.70 7.08
CA PHE A 159 22.20 -19.22 8.42
C PHE A 159 22.15 -20.77 8.49
N GLU A 160 21.24 -21.40 7.74
CA GLU A 160 21.17 -22.87 7.62
C GLU A 160 22.37 -23.47 6.86
N GLU A 161 22.86 -22.79 5.83
CA GLU A 161 24.05 -23.18 5.05
C GLU A 161 25.35 -22.98 5.85
N GLU A 162 25.45 -21.95 6.69
CA GLU A 162 26.62 -21.67 7.54
C GLU A 162 26.68 -22.54 8.82
N ASN A 163 25.56 -23.13 9.26
CA ASN A 163 25.50 -23.98 10.47
C ASN A 163 24.73 -25.31 10.26
N PRO A 164 25.26 -26.24 9.43
CA PRO A 164 24.57 -27.50 9.09
C PRO A 164 24.41 -28.46 10.28
N ILE A 165 25.19 -28.30 11.35
CA ILE A 165 25.23 -29.21 12.51
C ILE A 165 24.00 -29.03 13.43
N ILE A 166 23.37 -27.85 13.42
CA ILE A 166 22.19 -27.56 14.27
C ILE A 166 20.91 -28.11 13.63
N THR A 167 20.85 -28.18 12.30
CA THR A 167 19.70 -28.63 11.51
C THR A 167 19.46 -30.15 11.62
N GLU A 168 20.50 -30.97 11.79
CA GLU A 168 20.35 -32.42 12.04
C GLU A 168 19.70 -32.72 13.40
N LYS A 169 20.00 -31.93 14.43
CA LYS A 169 19.38 -32.09 15.76
C LYS A 169 17.88 -31.77 15.76
N LYS A 170 17.43 -30.77 14.99
CA LYS A 170 15.98 -30.46 14.89
C LYS A 170 15.19 -31.58 14.20
N LYS A 171 15.76 -32.23 13.18
CA LYS A 171 15.14 -33.38 12.49
C LYS A 171 15.04 -34.63 13.37
N SER A 172 16.03 -34.90 14.22
CA SER A 172 16.01 -36.10 15.08
C SER A 172 15.01 -36.00 16.25
N THR A 173 14.77 -34.79 16.78
CA THR A 173 13.74 -34.57 17.80
C THR A 173 12.30 -34.55 17.29
N SER A 174 12.06 -34.28 16.00
CA SER A 174 10.70 -34.34 15.42
C SER A 174 10.29 -35.75 14.95
N LEU A 175 11.21 -36.71 14.96
CA LEU A 175 11.00 -38.11 14.58
C LEU A 175 10.86 -39.05 15.80
N SER A 176 10.82 -38.49 17.02
CA SER A 176 10.74 -39.23 18.29
C SER A 176 9.53 -38.83 19.15
N ALA A 177 8.41 -38.48 18.51
CA ALA A 177 7.09 -38.30 19.14
C ALA A 177 6.06 -39.22 18.49
#